data_AF-A0A956IJQ2-F1
#
_entry.id   AF-A0A956IJQ2-F1
#
_cell.length_a   1.000
_cell.length_b   1.000
_cell.length_c   1.000
_cell.angle_alpha   90.00
_cell.angle_beta   90.00
_cell.angle_gamma   90.00
#
_symmetry.space_group_name_H-M   'P 1'
#
loop_
_entity.id
_entity.type
_entity.pdbx_description
1 polymer ?
#
loop_
_entity_poly.entity_id
_entity_poly.type
_entity_poly.pdbx_seq_one_letter_code
_entity_poly.pdbx_strand_id
1 'polypeptide(L)'
;MAADPQQARWTNAVTLLSLDRIGPLLPEMGLDDVDPVALRDTMREVVVALREAFARDGVTPNDVGRRALVAVESRFGDRAALRFAWWFDVQFAPVSGVVPGWSRWGLVLRHDQSPSRGPVLPWPPALAGRVASAYRNALDLENLRPLLDDHEQRLSDWDLRIYARRGWAPGGSGADPAFEAEQIIETVRLQRFFVLLAPALDETVDAAVHRSALDYLRKLEVEDSPRFLSIRGMVARDFPESAP
;
A
#
# COMPACT_ATOMS: atom_id res chain seq x y z
N MET A 1 4.54 17.39 -22.88
CA MET A 1 3.36 16.51 -22.71
C MET A 1 3.41 15.95 -21.30
N ALA A 2 2.33 16.08 -20.52
CA ALA A 2 2.23 15.36 -19.24
C ALA A 2 2.12 13.86 -19.54
N ALA A 3 2.84 13.03 -18.80
CA ALA A 3 2.73 11.58 -18.93
C ALA A 3 1.31 11.14 -18.52
N ASP A 4 0.77 10.11 -19.18
CA ASP A 4 -0.47 9.47 -18.76
C ASP A 4 -0.35 9.01 -17.29
N PRO A 5 -1.28 9.37 -16.40
CA PRO A 5 -1.26 8.95 -15.00
C PRO A 5 -1.15 7.43 -14.82
N GLN A 6 -1.70 6.61 -15.71
CA GLN A 6 -1.56 5.15 -15.65
C GLN A 6 -0.14 4.70 -16.01
N GLN A 7 0.45 5.31 -17.04
CA GLN A 7 1.84 5.04 -17.43
C GLN A 7 2.82 5.42 -16.33
N ALA A 8 2.62 6.59 -15.71
CA ALA A 8 3.46 7.07 -14.62
C ALA A 8 3.49 6.08 -13.44
N ARG A 9 2.34 5.48 -13.12
CA ARG A 9 2.21 4.50 -12.04
C ARG A 9 2.92 3.18 -12.33
N TRP A 10 2.71 2.61 -13.52
CA TRP A 10 3.47 1.42 -13.95
C TRP A 10 4.97 1.68 -13.94
N THR A 11 5.35 2.88 -14.39
CA THR A 11 6.73 3.33 -14.43
C THR A 11 7.32 3.44 -13.02
N ASN A 12 6.54 3.87 -12.03
CA ASN A 12 6.94 3.91 -10.61
C ASN A 12 7.08 2.49 -10.04
N ALA A 13 6.06 1.64 -10.20
CA ALA A 13 6.07 0.27 -9.69
C ALA A 13 7.27 -0.53 -10.21
N VAL A 14 7.48 -0.55 -11.54
CA VAL A 14 8.62 -1.27 -12.16
C VAL A 14 9.96 -0.73 -11.65
N THR A 15 10.05 0.58 -11.39
CA THR A 15 11.31 1.18 -10.92
C THR A 15 11.57 0.90 -9.47
N LEU A 16 10.56 1.00 -8.60
CA LEU A 16 10.64 0.62 -7.20
C LEU A 16 11.19 -0.82 -7.06
N LEU A 17 10.61 -1.75 -7.80
CA LEU A 17 10.98 -3.16 -7.77
C LEU A 17 12.34 -3.47 -8.41
N SER A 18 12.92 -2.53 -9.17
CA SER A 18 14.24 -2.71 -9.80
C SER A 18 15.43 -2.35 -8.89
N LEU A 19 15.16 -1.69 -7.76
CA LEU A 19 16.17 -1.15 -6.86
C LEU A 19 16.77 -2.24 -5.97
N ASP A 20 18.10 -2.22 -5.78
CA ASP A 20 18.75 -3.14 -4.85
C ASP A 20 18.32 -2.87 -3.42
N ARG A 21 18.20 -1.58 -3.04
CA ARG A 21 17.75 -1.15 -1.71
C ARG A 21 16.36 -1.68 -1.32
N ILE A 22 15.51 -2.00 -2.29
CA ILE A 22 14.14 -2.50 -2.05
C ILE A 22 14.10 -4.04 -2.04
N GLY A 23 15.12 -4.70 -2.58
CA GLY A 23 15.20 -6.17 -2.65
C GLY A 23 14.83 -6.89 -1.33
N PRO A 24 15.40 -6.48 -0.17
CA PRO A 24 15.07 -7.09 1.12
C PRO A 24 13.61 -6.96 1.55
N LEU A 25 12.89 -5.94 1.05
CA LEU A 25 11.51 -5.64 1.42
C LEU A 25 10.48 -6.34 0.53
N LEU A 26 10.88 -6.87 -0.63
CA LEU A 26 9.96 -7.48 -1.60
C LEU A 26 9.05 -8.57 -1.01
N PRO A 27 9.51 -9.49 -0.14
CA PRO A 27 8.63 -10.49 0.47
C PRO A 27 7.54 -9.86 1.35
N GLU A 28 7.87 -8.79 2.08
CA GLU A 28 6.95 -8.09 2.97
C GLU A 28 5.90 -7.28 2.19
N MET A 29 6.24 -6.87 0.95
CA MET A 29 5.36 -6.12 0.04
C MET A 29 4.27 -6.99 -0.61
N GLY A 30 4.12 -8.25 -0.23
CA GLY A 30 3.10 -9.17 -0.77
C GLY A 30 3.47 -9.82 -2.10
N LEU A 31 4.77 -9.89 -2.39
CA LEU A 31 5.35 -10.56 -3.56
C LEU A 31 6.22 -11.74 -3.12
N ASP A 32 5.82 -12.43 -2.05
CA ASP A 32 6.56 -13.53 -1.40
C ASP A 32 6.62 -14.83 -2.23
N ASP A 33 5.80 -14.94 -3.27
CA ASP A 33 5.74 -16.12 -4.14
C ASP A 33 6.80 -16.15 -5.25
N VAL A 34 7.57 -15.06 -5.41
CA VAL A 34 8.58 -14.93 -6.46
C VAL A 34 9.94 -14.68 -5.85
N ASP A 35 10.99 -15.24 -6.47
CA ASP A 35 12.37 -14.99 -6.04
C ASP A 35 12.68 -13.48 -6.15
N PRO A 36 13.01 -12.79 -5.05
CA PRO A 36 13.23 -11.34 -5.04
C PRO A 36 14.33 -10.88 -6.01
N VAL A 37 15.40 -11.68 -6.13
CA VAL A 37 16.54 -11.37 -7.02
C VAL A 37 16.10 -11.46 -8.48
N ALA A 38 15.46 -12.56 -8.87
CA ALA A 38 14.95 -12.74 -10.23
C ALA A 38 13.88 -11.69 -10.58
N LEU A 39 13.00 -11.32 -9.65
CA LEU A 39 11.98 -10.30 -9.89
C LEU A 39 12.65 -8.95 -10.15
N ARG A 40 13.59 -8.55 -9.29
CA ARG A 40 14.35 -7.31 -9.46
C ARG A 40 15.05 -7.26 -10.80
N ASP A 41 15.77 -8.32 -11.17
CA ASP A 41 16.51 -8.37 -12.44
C ASP A 41 15.56 -8.34 -13.64
N THR A 42 14.40 -9.00 -13.57
CA THR A 42 13.32 -8.90 -14.56
C THR A 42 12.84 -7.45 -14.71
N MET A 43 12.64 -6.73 -13.60
CA MET A 43 12.21 -5.33 -13.63
C MET A 43 13.29 -4.41 -14.22
N ARG A 44 14.59 -4.69 -14.01
CA ARG A 44 15.69 -3.96 -14.64
C ARG A 44 15.68 -4.11 -16.15
N GLU A 45 15.47 -5.32 -16.65
CA GLU A 45 15.34 -5.59 -18.09
C GLU A 45 14.19 -4.77 -18.69
N VAL A 46 13.05 -4.72 -17.99
CA VAL A 46 11.90 -3.90 -18.39
C VAL A 46 12.28 -2.41 -18.42
N VAL A 47 12.96 -1.87 -17.39
CA VAL A 47 13.43 -0.47 -17.36
C VAL A 47 14.35 -0.15 -18.53
N VAL A 48 15.31 -1.04 -18.84
CA VAL A 48 16.24 -0.86 -19.96
C VAL A 48 15.50 -0.89 -21.29
N ALA A 49 14.64 -1.88 -21.52
CA ALA A 49 13.87 -2.01 -22.75
C ALA A 49 12.94 -0.81 -22.98
N LEU A 50 12.34 -0.27 -21.91
CA LEU A 50 11.51 0.93 -21.99
C LEU A 50 12.31 2.16 -22.38
N ARG A 51 13.52 2.33 -21.83
CA ARG A 51 14.40 3.45 -22.21
C ARG A 51 14.73 3.43 -23.70
N GLU A 52 15.07 2.27 -24.24
CA GLU A 52 15.33 2.14 -25.68
C GLU A 52 14.11 2.44 -26.52
N ALA A 53 12.92 2.07 -26.04
CA ALA A 53 11.67 2.31 -26.73
C ALA A 53 11.26 3.80 -26.69
N PHE A 54 11.42 4.48 -25.54
CA PHE A 54 11.18 5.94 -25.42
C PHE A 54 12.13 6.77 -26.30
N ALA A 55 13.37 6.31 -26.50
CA ALA A 55 14.32 6.97 -27.41
C ALA A 55 13.92 6.86 -28.90
N ARG A 56 12.93 6.01 -29.24
CA ARG A 56 12.46 5.76 -30.61
C ARG A 56 11.04 6.30 -30.87
N ASP A 57 10.49 7.14 -29.98
CA ASP A 57 9.16 7.77 -30.06
C ASP A 57 7.96 6.80 -30.28
N GLY A 58 8.12 5.51 -29.98
CA GLY A 58 7.16 4.45 -30.34
C GLY A 58 6.35 3.85 -29.19
N VAL A 59 6.23 4.52 -28.05
CA VAL A 59 5.68 3.92 -26.82
C VAL A 59 4.36 4.57 -26.44
N THR A 60 3.31 3.76 -26.32
CA THR A 60 2.00 4.11 -25.76
C THR A 60 2.00 3.89 -24.24
N PRO A 61 1.13 4.60 -23.49
CA PRO A 61 0.95 4.40 -22.05
C PRO A 61 0.78 2.94 -21.59
N ASN A 62 0.12 2.12 -22.40
CA ASN A 62 -0.15 0.71 -22.13
C ASN A 62 1.08 -0.21 -22.28
N ASP A 63 2.17 0.27 -22.89
CA ASP A 63 3.33 -0.56 -23.18
C ASP A 63 4.16 -0.88 -21.96
N VAL A 64 4.19 0.00 -20.95
CA VAL A 64 4.94 -0.21 -19.70
C VAL A 64 4.34 -1.38 -18.93
N GLY A 65 3.04 -1.31 -18.63
CA GLY A 65 2.34 -2.36 -17.89
C GLY A 65 2.32 -3.68 -18.62
N ARG A 66 2.04 -3.67 -19.93
CA ARG A 66 2.06 -4.88 -20.75
C ARG A 66 3.43 -5.56 -20.74
N ARG A 67 4.53 -4.80 -20.92
CA ARG A 67 5.89 -5.37 -20.90
C ARG A 67 6.25 -5.95 -19.53
N ALA A 68 5.88 -5.26 -18.45
CA ALA A 68 6.11 -5.77 -17.10
C ALA A 68 5.36 -7.08 -16.85
N LEU A 69 4.07 -7.13 -17.20
CA LEU A 69 3.24 -8.34 -17.05
C LEU A 69 3.75 -9.52 -17.87
N VAL A 70 4.07 -9.30 -19.15
CA VAL A 70 4.63 -10.34 -20.02
C VAL A 70 5.99 -10.84 -19.50
N ALA A 71 6.83 -9.95 -18.96
CA ALA A 71 8.12 -10.34 -18.40
C ALA A 71 7.95 -11.21 -17.14
N VAL A 72 7.01 -10.84 -16.26
CA VAL A 72 6.66 -11.63 -15.06
C VAL A 72 6.06 -12.98 -15.44
N GLU A 73 5.11 -13.01 -16.38
CA GLU A 73 4.48 -14.23 -16.88
C GLU A 73 5.53 -15.18 -17.50
N SER A 74 6.40 -14.65 -18.36
CA SER A 74 7.44 -15.45 -19.02
C SER A 74 8.43 -16.06 -18.04
N ARG A 75 8.69 -15.38 -16.92
CA ARG A 75 9.71 -15.79 -15.94
C ARG A 75 9.16 -16.65 -14.80
N PHE A 76 7.94 -16.36 -14.34
CA PHE A 76 7.35 -16.93 -13.13
C PHE A 76 6.00 -17.64 -13.37
N GLY A 77 5.45 -17.56 -14.58
CA GLY A 77 4.18 -18.18 -14.97
C GLY A 77 2.95 -17.33 -14.67
N ASP A 78 1.81 -17.75 -15.23
CA ASP A 78 0.55 -17.01 -15.27
C ASP A 78 0.04 -16.62 -13.88
N ARG A 79 0.18 -17.51 -12.89
CA ARG A 79 -0.27 -17.26 -11.51
C ARG A 79 0.46 -16.09 -10.87
N ALA A 80 1.78 -15.98 -11.11
CA ALA A 80 2.58 -14.87 -10.59
C ALA A 80 2.22 -13.56 -11.32
N ALA A 81 1.98 -13.61 -12.63
CA ALA A 81 1.55 -12.44 -13.40
C ALA A 81 0.19 -11.91 -12.95
N LEU A 82 -0.78 -12.79 -12.67
CA LEU A 82 -2.10 -12.40 -12.13
C LEU A 82 -1.99 -11.76 -10.75
N ARG A 83 -1.17 -12.35 -9.87
CA ARG A 83 -0.90 -11.77 -8.54
C ARG A 83 -0.19 -10.43 -8.62
N PHE A 84 0.77 -10.31 -9.53
CA PHE A 84 1.47 -9.06 -9.78
C PHE A 84 0.55 -7.96 -10.32
N ALA A 85 -0.36 -8.30 -11.24
CA ALA A 85 -1.38 -7.38 -11.74
C ALA A 85 -2.30 -6.90 -10.60
N TRP A 86 -2.80 -7.83 -9.78
CA TRP A 86 -3.63 -7.50 -8.61
C TRP A 86 -2.88 -6.64 -7.60
N TRP A 87 -1.63 -7.00 -7.27
CA TRP A 87 -0.76 -6.20 -6.41
C TRP A 87 -0.59 -4.78 -6.95
N PHE A 88 -0.31 -4.63 -8.25
CA PHE A 88 -0.18 -3.32 -8.87
C PHE A 88 -1.46 -2.49 -8.75
N ASP A 89 -2.61 -3.09 -9.09
CA ASP A 89 -3.89 -2.40 -9.01
C ASP A 89 -4.23 -2.02 -7.57
N VAL A 90 -3.90 -2.86 -6.59
CA VAL A 90 -4.16 -2.52 -5.17
C VAL A 90 -3.26 -1.38 -4.68
N GLN A 91 -1.97 -1.41 -4.99
CA GLN A 91 -0.99 -0.48 -4.41
C GLN A 91 -0.87 0.84 -5.20
N PHE A 92 -1.13 0.79 -6.50
CA PHE A 92 -0.94 1.93 -7.40
C PHE A 92 -2.23 2.35 -8.10
N ALA A 93 -3.40 1.69 -7.98
CA ALA A 93 -4.65 2.24 -8.57
C ALA A 93 -4.95 3.64 -7.99
N PRO A 94 -5.63 4.51 -8.75
CA PRO A 94 -6.09 5.76 -8.18
C PRO A 94 -7.07 5.35 -7.08
N VAL A 95 -6.84 5.83 -5.85
CA VAL A 95 -7.81 5.68 -4.77
C VAL A 95 -9.05 6.46 -5.19
N SER A 96 -9.96 5.82 -5.94
CA SER A 96 -11.31 6.34 -6.15
C SER A 96 -11.86 6.60 -4.75
N GLY A 97 -12.45 7.78 -4.51
CA GLY A 97 -12.81 8.36 -3.21
C GLY A 97 -13.65 7.52 -2.23
N VAL A 98 -13.85 6.24 -2.50
CA VAL A 98 -14.13 5.20 -1.51
C VAL A 98 -12.87 4.97 -0.67
N VAL A 99 -12.69 5.84 0.32
CA VAL A 99 -11.94 5.54 1.53
C VAL A 99 -12.24 4.07 1.91
N PRO A 100 -11.31 3.10 1.74
CA PRO A 100 -11.63 1.70 1.94
C PRO A 100 -12.19 1.53 3.34
N GLY A 101 -13.24 0.72 3.54
CA GLY A 101 -13.85 0.51 4.86
C GLY A 101 -12.82 0.22 5.96
N TRP A 102 -11.66 -0.31 5.57
CA TRP A 102 -10.46 -0.53 6.38
C TRP A 102 -9.90 0.70 7.08
N SER A 103 -9.95 1.88 6.47
CA SER A 103 -9.43 3.11 7.09
C SER A 103 -10.38 3.64 8.19
N ARG A 104 -11.70 3.44 8.02
CA ARG A 104 -12.68 3.68 9.10
C ARG A 104 -12.51 2.70 10.25
N TRP A 105 -12.34 1.41 9.94
CA TRP A 105 -11.99 0.41 10.95
C TRP A 105 -10.63 0.67 11.60
N GLY A 106 -9.65 1.19 10.86
CA GLY A 106 -8.36 1.59 11.39
C GLY A 106 -8.48 2.67 12.46
N LEU A 107 -9.35 3.68 12.27
CA LEU A 107 -9.65 4.67 13.30
C LEU A 107 -10.25 4.05 14.55
N VAL A 108 -11.27 3.20 14.37
CA VAL A 108 -11.95 2.51 15.48
C VAL A 108 -10.97 1.64 16.26
N LEU A 109 -10.18 0.81 15.57
CA LEU A 109 -9.20 -0.10 16.16
C LEU A 109 -8.03 0.64 16.81
N ARG A 110 -7.55 1.75 16.21
CA ARG A 110 -6.52 2.59 16.83
C ARG A 110 -6.99 3.16 18.16
N HIS A 111 -8.26 3.53 18.26
CA HIS A 111 -8.86 4.03 19.50
C HIS A 111 -9.13 2.93 20.51
N ASP A 112 -9.72 1.82 20.07
CA ASP A 112 -10.00 0.63 20.88
C ASP A 112 -8.73 0.06 21.55
N GLN A 113 -7.59 0.15 20.85
CA GLN A 113 -6.30 -0.35 21.32
C GLN A 113 -5.46 0.71 22.05
N SER A 114 -5.98 1.92 22.24
CA SER A 114 -5.27 3.00 22.92
C SER A 114 -5.32 2.82 24.44
N PRO A 115 -4.17 2.73 25.14
CA PRO A 115 -4.12 2.58 26.59
C PRO A 115 -4.83 3.71 27.36
N SER A 116 -4.94 4.89 26.75
CA SER A 116 -5.52 6.08 27.37
C SER A 116 -7.03 6.23 27.16
N ARG A 117 -7.64 5.47 26.25
CA ARG A 117 -9.06 5.60 25.91
C ARG A 117 -9.91 4.39 26.29
N GLY A 118 -9.29 3.24 26.56
CA GLY A 118 -10.00 2.00 26.90
C GLY A 118 -10.69 1.36 25.69
N PRO A 119 -11.21 0.13 25.84
CA PRO A 119 -11.85 -0.60 24.75
C PRO A 119 -13.16 0.10 24.33
N VAL A 120 -13.31 0.32 23.03
CA VAL A 120 -14.49 0.91 22.39
C VAL A 120 -15.43 -0.19 21.91
N LEU A 121 -14.87 -1.33 21.51
CA LEU A 121 -15.60 -2.42 20.89
C LEU A 121 -15.87 -3.55 21.90
N PRO A 122 -17.08 -4.11 21.92
CA PRO A 122 -17.44 -5.20 22.83
C PRO A 122 -16.92 -6.54 22.32
N TRP A 123 -15.59 -6.66 22.19
CA TRP A 123 -14.96 -7.89 21.75
C TRP A 123 -15.19 -9.03 22.76
N PRO A 124 -15.48 -10.25 22.30
CA PRO A 124 -15.37 -11.43 23.15
C PRO A 124 -13.95 -11.52 23.76
N PRO A 125 -13.79 -11.86 25.05
CA PRO A 125 -12.47 -11.89 25.70
C PRO A 125 -11.42 -12.74 24.97
N ALA A 126 -11.84 -13.85 24.36
CA ALA A 126 -10.99 -14.74 23.58
C ALA A 126 -10.52 -14.13 22.23
N LEU A 127 -11.22 -13.13 21.70
CA LEU A 127 -10.91 -12.43 20.46
C LEU A 127 -10.16 -11.12 20.69
N ALA A 128 -10.46 -10.40 21.79
CA ALA A 128 -9.90 -9.10 22.10
C ALA A 128 -8.36 -9.08 22.03
N GLY A 129 -7.69 -10.03 22.70
CA GLY A 129 -6.23 -10.13 22.70
C GLY A 129 -5.64 -10.48 21.32
N ARG A 130 -6.33 -11.31 20.54
CA ARG A 130 -5.89 -11.73 19.20
C ARG A 130 -5.99 -10.59 18.19
N VAL A 131 -7.13 -9.89 18.15
CA VAL A 131 -7.36 -8.72 17.29
C VAL A 131 -6.38 -7.61 17.65
N ALA A 132 -6.22 -7.33 18.95
CA ALA A 132 -5.26 -6.38 19.49
C ALA A 132 -3.82 -6.66 19.03
N SER A 133 -3.36 -7.90 19.20
CA SER A 133 -2.01 -8.29 18.80
C SER A 133 -1.82 -8.24 17.29
N ALA A 134 -2.78 -8.73 16.51
CA ALA A 134 -2.69 -8.74 15.06
C ALA A 134 -2.70 -7.32 14.48
N TYR A 135 -3.53 -6.43 15.03
CA TYR A 135 -3.58 -5.03 14.63
C TYR A 135 -2.28 -4.28 14.96
N ARG A 136 -1.73 -4.46 16.17
CA ARG A 136 -0.43 -3.88 16.52
C ARG A 136 0.69 -4.40 15.62
N ASN A 137 0.74 -5.71 15.39
CA ASN A 137 1.73 -6.30 14.50
C ASN A 137 1.60 -5.81 13.05
N ALA A 138 0.40 -5.47 12.60
CA ALA A 138 0.19 -4.91 11.27
C ALA A 138 0.74 -3.48 11.13
N LEU A 139 0.74 -2.71 12.23
CA LEU A 139 1.24 -1.33 12.27
C LEU A 139 2.69 -1.21 12.74
N ASP A 140 3.25 -2.26 13.34
CA ASP A 140 4.62 -2.27 13.80
C ASP A 140 5.58 -2.49 12.62
N LEU A 141 6.23 -1.41 12.19
CA LEU A 141 7.24 -1.43 11.13
C LEU A 141 8.67 -1.40 11.70
N GLU A 142 8.87 -1.36 13.02
CA GLU A 142 10.23 -1.34 13.60
C GLU A 142 11.00 -2.62 13.26
N ASN A 143 10.30 -3.72 13.01
CA ASN A 143 10.91 -4.97 12.54
C ASN A 143 11.50 -4.88 11.12
N LEU A 144 11.16 -3.85 10.33
CA LEU A 144 11.74 -3.60 9.01
C LEU A 144 13.04 -2.82 9.07
N ARG A 145 13.28 -2.09 10.17
CA ARG A 145 14.44 -1.22 10.33
C ARG A 145 15.79 -1.94 10.17
N PRO A 146 15.99 -3.16 10.70
CA PRO A 146 17.21 -3.93 10.41
C PRO A 146 17.40 -4.26 8.92
N LEU A 147 16.32 -4.45 8.16
CA LEU A 147 16.37 -4.71 6.71
C LEU A 147 16.74 -3.46 5.91
N LEU A 148 16.51 -2.28 6.48
CA LEU A 148 16.82 -0.98 5.87
C LEU A 148 18.22 -0.50 6.27
N ASP A 149 18.58 -0.60 7.55
CA ASP A 149 19.81 -0.09 8.14
C ASP A 149 21.08 -0.67 7.49
N ASP A 150 21.08 -1.95 7.11
CA ASP A 150 22.20 -2.59 6.38
C ASP A 150 22.40 -2.02 4.96
N HIS A 151 21.34 -1.46 4.37
CA HIS A 151 21.31 -0.95 2.99
C HIS A 151 21.35 0.58 2.91
N GLU A 152 21.27 1.29 4.03
CA GLU A 152 21.40 2.76 4.05
C GLU A 152 22.82 3.24 3.74
N GLN A 153 23.84 2.41 3.97
CA GLN A 153 25.21 2.90 3.97
C GLN A 153 25.85 2.99 2.57
N ARG A 154 25.39 2.19 1.58
CA ARG A 154 25.91 2.25 0.20
C ARG A 154 24.84 1.85 -0.83
N LEU A 155 24.30 2.84 -1.53
CA LEU A 155 23.51 2.61 -2.74
C LEU A 155 24.34 1.89 -3.81
N SER A 156 23.72 0.97 -4.54
CA SER A 156 24.38 0.32 -5.67
C SER A 156 24.53 1.27 -6.87
N ASP A 157 25.41 0.92 -7.81
CA ASP A 157 25.55 1.66 -9.08
C ASP A 157 24.23 1.76 -9.86
N TRP A 158 23.39 0.73 -9.77
CA TRP A 158 22.06 0.75 -10.37
C TRP A 158 21.18 1.78 -9.70
N ASP A 159 21.09 1.74 -8.36
CA ASP A 159 20.25 2.63 -7.58
C ASP A 159 20.68 4.09 -7.83
N LEU A 160 21.98 4.38 -7.78
CA LEU A 160 22.54 5.71 -8.08
C LEU A 160 22.13 6.21 -9.47
N ARG A 161 22.17 5.34 -10.49
CA ARG A 161 21.74 5.69 -11.86
C ARG A 161 20.25 5.98 -11.96
N ILE A 162 19.42 5.26 -11.22
CA ILE A 162 17.97 5.51 -11.17
C ILE A 162 17.69 6.83 -10.46
N TYR A 163 18.28 7.06 -9.29
CA TYR A 163 18.14 8.30 -8.52
C TYR A 163 18.57 9.53 -9.34
N ALA A 164 19.73 9.47 -9.99
CA ALA A 164 20.25 10.57 -10.81
C ALA A 164 19.35 10.94 -12.00
N ARG A 165 18.55 9.99 -12.51
CA ARG A 165 17.69 10.21 -13.68
C ARG A 165 16.29 10.65 -13.34
N ARG A 166 15.71 10.10 -12.29
CA ARG A 166 14.31 10.36 -11.96
C ARG A 166 14.13 11.48 -10.95
N GLY A 167 15.18 11.84 -10.21
CA GLY A 167 15.08 12.83 -9.15
C GLY A 167 14.03 12.39 -8.14
N TRP A 168 14.39 11.50 -7.22
CA TRP A 168 13.63 11.37 -5.97
C TRP A 168 14.04 12.58 -5.11
N ALA A 169 13.48 13.75 -5.43
CA ALA A 169 13.94 15.02 -4.89
C ALA A 169 13.45 15.20 -3.43
N PRO A 170 14.29 15.71 -2.51
CA PRO A 170 13.83 16.14 -1.20
C PRO A 170 12.86 17.31 -1.37
N GLY A 171 11.62 17.18 -0.89
CA GLY A 171 10.69 18.31 -0.77
C GLY A 171 9.60 18.44 -1.86
N GLY A 172 9.48 17.49 -2.78
CA GLY A 172 8.33 17.42 -3.70
C GLY A 172 7.85 15.99 -3.86
N SER A 173 6.96 15.52 -2.98
CA SER A 173 6.35 14.17 -2.98
C SER A 173 7.21 13.03 -3.63
N GLY A 174 8.51 12.84 -3.36
CA GLY A 174 9.33 13.27 -2.23
C GLY A 174 9.52 12.15 -1.20
N ALA A 175 8.96 10.97 -1.44
CA ALA A 175 9.14 9.79 -0.60
C ALA A 175 10.45 9.09 -0.98
N ASP A 176 11.30 8.76 -0.04
CA ASP A 176 12.32 7.73 -0.24
C ASP A 176 11.64 6.47 -0.83
N PRO A 177 12.19 5.79 -1.85
CA PRO A 177 11.69 4.47 -2.26
C PRO A 177 11.46 3.50 -1.09
N ALA A 178 12.25 3.62 -0.02
CA ALA A 178 12.02 2.87 1.23
C ALA A 178 10.69 3.25 1.89
N PHE A 179 10.35 4.54 1.96
CA PHE A 179 9.06 5.02 2.47
C PHE A 179 7.89 4.50 1.64
N GLU A 180 8.00 4.51 0.30
CA GLU A 180 6.96 3.92 -0.57
C GLU A 180 6.78 2.42 -0.29
N ALA A 181 7.87 1.68 -0.13
CA ALA A 181 7.83 0.27 0.23
C ALA A 181 7.21 0.04 1.62
N GLU A 182 7.53 0.87 2.62
CA GLU A 182 6.91 0.84 3.95
C GLU A 182 5.39 1.02 3.88
N GLN A 183 4.90 1.98 3.09
CA GLN A 183 3.46 2.21 2.90
C GLN A 183 2.76 1.00 2.25
N ILE A 184 3.43 0.36 1.28
CA ILE A 184 2.94 -0.88 0.66
C ILE A 184 2.89 -2.02 1.68
N ILE A 185 3.94 -2.18 2.48
CA ILE A 185 4.01 -3.23 3.52
C ILE A 185 2.92 -3.02 4.58
N GLU A 186 2.74 -1.78 5.05
CA GLU A 186 1.65 -1.42 5.98
C GLU A 186 0.30 -1.81 5.38
N THR A 187 0.07 -1.47 4.11
CA THR A 187 -1.17 -1.82 3.39
C THR A 187 -1.38 -3.34 3.32
N VAL A 188 -0.36 -4.10 2.94
CA VAL A 188 -0.42 -5.58 2.85
C VAL A 188 -0.68 -6.21 4.21
N ARG A 189 -0.02 -5.73 5.26
CA ARG A 189 -0.22 -6.22 6.63
C ARG A 189 -1.63 -5.91 7.14
N LEU A 190 -2.14 -4.71 6.86
CA LEU A 190 -3.52 -4.35 7.19
C LEU A 190 -4.53 -5.21 6.43
N GLN A 191 -4.31 -5.48 5.14
CA GLN A 191 -5.16 -6.38 4.36
C GLN A 191 -5.22 -7.78 4.96
N ARG A 192 -4.06 -8.35 5.33
CA ARG A 192 -3.97 -9.65 6.01
C ARG A 192 -4.72 -9.62 7.34
N PHE A 193 -4.57 -8.55 8.12
CA PHE A 193 -5.34 -8.35 9.33
C PHE A 193 -6.86 -8.34 9.08
N PHE A 194 -7.33 -7.64 8.04
CA PHE A 194 -8.77 -7.58 7.71
C PHE A 194 -9.33 -8.92 7.23
N VAL A 195 -8.55 -9.71 6.50
CA VAL A 195 -8.92 -11.10 6.14
C VAL A 195 -9.05 -11.97 7.39
N LEU A 196 -8.20 -11.77 8.41
CA LEU A 196 -8.32 -12.46 9.70
C LEU A 196 -9.50 -11.97 10.54
N LEU A 197 -9.82 -10.67 10.44
CA LEU A 197 -10.91 -10.04 11.16
C LEU A 197 -12.28 -10.44 10.61
N ALA A 198 -12.42 -10.57 9.28
CA ALA A 198 -13.70 -10.81 8.63
C ALA A 198 -14.47 -12.04 9.17
N PRO A 199 -13.86 -13.23 9.36
CA PRO A 199 -14.54 -14.37 9.96
C PRO A 199 -14.92 -14.16 11.44
N ALA A 200 -14.18 -13.31 12.17
CA ALA A 200 -14.49 -12.98 13.56
C ALA A 200 -15.66 -12.00 13.69
N LEU A 201 -16.01 -11.32 12.60
CA LEU A 201 -17.13 -10.42 12.49
C LEU A 201 -18.41 -11.12 12.01
N ASP A 202 -18.49 -12.45 11.91
CA ASP A 202 -19.68 -13.11 11.37
C ASP A 202 -20.84 -13.23 12.41
N GLU A 203 -22.06 -13.11 11.87
CA GLU A 203 -23.43 -12.87 12.41
C GLU A 203 -23.70 -12.51 13.89
N THR A 204 -23.05 -13.10 14.88
CA THR A 204 -23.36 -12.83 16.32
C THR A 204 -22.49 -11.73 16.91
N VAL A 205 -21.24 -11.65 16.47
CA VAL A 205 -20.31 -10.57 16.84
C VAL A 205 -20.53 -9.35 15.92
N ASP A 206 -20.99 -9.59 14.68
CA ASP A 206 -21.18 -8.55 13.66
C ASP A 206 -22.06 -7.40 14.17
N ALA A 207 -23.30 -7.68 14.55
CA ALA A 207 -24.29 -6.63 14.76
C ALA A 207 -23.97 -5.73 15.97
N ALA A 208 -23.29 -6.26 16.99
CA ALA A 208 -22.91 -5.50 18.17
C ALA A 208 -21.63 -4.69 17.91
N VAL A 209 -20.58 -5.34 17.39
CA VAL A 209 -19.30 -4.67 17.10
C VAL A 209 -19.47 -3.64 15.98
N HIS A 210 -20.19 -3.97 14.93
CA HIS A 210 -20.48 -3.05 13.82
C HIS A 210 -21.31 -1.85 14.27
N ARG A 211 -22.34 -2.06 15.11
CA ARG A 211 -23.14 -0.95 15.67
C ARG A 211 -22.30 -0.07 16.58
N SER A 212 -21.50 -0.64 17.48
CA SER A 212 -20.59 0.13 18.33
C SER A 212 -19.54 0.90 17.53
N ALA A 213 -19.02 0.31 16.45
CA ALA A 213 -18.10 0.99 15.54
C ALA A 213 -18.78 2.17 14.82
N LEU A 214 -20.00 1.99 14.31
CA LEU A 214 -20.76 3.07 13.68
C LEU A 214 -21.14 4.18 14.67
N ASP A 215 -21.59 3.84 15.87
CA ASP A 215 -21.91 4.81 16.91
C ASP A 215 -20.67 5.59 17.36
N TYR A 216 -19.51 4.93 17.40
CA TYR A 216 -18.24 5.60 17.66
C TYR A 216 -17.84 6.56 16.54
N LEU A 217 -17.94 6.13 15.29
CA LEU A 217 -17.66 6.99 14.13
C LEU A 217 -18.59 8.21 14.10
N ARG A 218 -19.88 8.03 14.41
CA ARG A 218 -20.84 9.13 14.56
C ARG A 218 -20.50 10.09 15.69
N LYS A 219 -20.01 9.58 16.83
CA LYS A 219 -19.55 10.43 17.95
C LYS A 219 -18.32 11.25 17.57
N LEU A 220 -17.38 10.66 16.82
CA LEU A 220 -16.24 11.37 16.26
C LEU A 220 -16.64 12.47 15.27
N GLU A 221 -17.78 12.33 14.59
CA GLU A 221 -18.33 13.37 13.71
C GLU A 221 -18.96 14.55 14.48
N VAL A 222 -19.22 14.38 15.78
CA VAL A 222 -19.91 15.35 16.65
C VAL A 222 -18.94 16.05 17.63
N GLU A 223 -17.83 15.42 18.02
CA GLU A 223 -16.78 15.99 18.90
C GLU A 223 -15.55 16.47 18.10
N ASP A 224 -15.43 17.78 17.91
CA ASP A 224 -14.48 18.54 17.06
C ASP A 224 -13.04 18.01 16.83
N SER A 225 -12.57 18.14 15.56
CA SER A 225 -11.20 18.60 15.27
C SER A 225 -11.09 19.16 13.83
N PRO A 226 -10.43 20.31 13.60
CA PRO A 226 -10.18 20.91 12.27
C PRO A 226 -9.56 19.98 11.22
N ARG A 227 -8.97 18.85 11.63
CA ARG A 227 -8.48 17.78 10.73
C ARG A 227 -9.61 16.98 10.07
N PHE A 228 -10.81 16.90 10.67
CA PHE A 228 -11.96 16.20 10.10
C PHE A 228 -12.75 17.04 9.10
N LEU A 229 -12.63 18.38 9.13
CA LEU A 229 -13.23 19.25 8.13
C LEU A 229 -12.63 19.06 6.72
N SER A 230 -11.36 18.62 6.60
CA SER A 230 -10.78 18.27 5.29
C SER A 230 -11.37 16.97 4.73
N ILE A 231 -11.64 15.98 5.60
CA ILE A 231 -12.28 14.71 5.23
C ILE A 231 -13.74 14.95 4.86
N ARG A 232 -14.48 15.75 5.65
CA ARG A 232 -15.88 16.10 5.38
C ARG A 232 -16.03 16.97 4.13
N GLY A 233 -15.07 17.87 3.86
CA GLY A 233 -14.99 18.66 2.63
C GLY A 233 -14.65 17.83 1.38
N MET A 234 -13.90 16.73 1.53
CA MET A 234 -13.70 15.73 0.47
C MET A 234 -14.98 14.92 0.22
N VAL A 235 -15.61 14.40 1.28
CA VAL A 235 -16.85 13.60 1.17
C VAL A 235 -18.01 14.40 0.57
N ALA A 236 -18.18 15.68 0.94
CA ALA A 236 -19.25 16.53 0.40
C ALA A 236 -19.05 16.96 -1.06
N ARG A 237 -17.81 16.95 -1.59
CA ARG A 237 -17.53 17.18 -3.01
C ARG A 237 -17.82 15.95 -3.87
N ASP A 238 -17.54 14.78 -3.33
CA ASP A 238 -17.55 13.53 -4.11
C ASP A 238 -18.86 12.73 -3.95
N PHE A 239 -19.68 13.03 -2.92
CA PHE A 239 -20.97 12.40 -2.67
C PHE A 239 -22.03 13.42 -2.18
N PRO A 240 -22.58 14.25 -3.08
CA PRO A 240 -23.53 15.31 -2.72
C PRO A 240 -24.86 14.79 -2.14
N GLU A 241 -25.21 13.53 -2.41
CA GLU A 241 -26.43 12.89 -1.90
C GLU A 241 -26.31 12.44 -0.43
N SER A 242 -25.13 12.56 0.19
CA SER A 242 -24.87 12.17 1.58
C SER A 242 -24.73 13.35 2.54
N ALA A 243 -24.89 14.58 2.06
CA ALA A 243 -24.97 15.75 2.94
C ALA A 243 -26.40 15.85 3.52
N PRO A 244 -26.55 16.16 4.82
CA PRO A 244 -27.86 16.42 5.40
C PRO A 244 -28.57 17.62 4.74
#